data_AF-A0A2T5XTV0-F1
#
_entry.id   AF-A0A2T5XTV0-F1
#
_cell.length_a   1.000
_cell.length_b   1.000
_cell.length_c   1.000
_cell.angle_alpha   90.00
_cell.angle_beta   90.00
_cell.angle_gamma   90.00
#
_symmetry.space_group_name_H-M   'P 1'
#
loop_
_entity.id
_entity.type
_entity.pdbx_description
1 polymer ?
#
loop_
_entity_poly.entity_id
_entity_poly.type
_entity_poly.pdbx_seq_one_letter_code
_entity_poly.pdbx_strand_id
1 'polypeptide(L)'
;MLVSANGYTQIKVNAMITEVKRPIIDNKVEHLNIKLYQKNFTIHYPSSSDPSEKVYIYKEETPDYTIIVEGDYTYGFTYEKKIKSFPYNYFIFKRFYPNFSIWNKFVGAEFNNGSTIHFNKGYEFDEAGKLTKEINYDEGWGFSYEQVVKFIQDKYDEHTFKEMSIIKMSENGRKYWFIYSSEYFKQTDEIKLDAQTGEILSHRILLKDPILPLRIIKIVLPDKTDKNYKKDTTHTFQSKTYTEEEWKAFEQEQWEKYQAKRNKKGFWDINLVLAVV
;
A
#
# COMPACT_ATOMS: atom_id res chain seq x y z
N MET A 1 -34.86 33.66 22.70
CA MET A 1 -34.80 32.19 22.91
C MET A 1 -33.72 31.63 22.00
N LEU A 2 -32.54 31.35 22.55
CA LEU A 2 -31.42 30.71 21.87
C LEU A 2 -31.59 29.19 22.02
N VAL A 3 -31.90 28.50 20.92
CA VAL A 3 -31.96 27.03 20.88
C VAL A 3 -30.56 26.53 20.50
N SER A 4 -29.97 25.78 21.42
CA SER A 4 -28.61 25.24 21.39
C SER A 4 -28.36 24.30 20.21
N ALA A 5 -27.32 24.58 19.42
CA ALA A 5 -26.82 23.74 18.33
C ALA A 5 -25.82 22.64 18.79
N ASN A 6 -25.84 22.22 20.06
CA ASN A 6 -24.84 21.30 20.63
C ASN A 6 -25.31 19.82 20.73
N GLY A 7 -26.48 19.46 20.20
CA GLY A 7 -27.03 18.11 20.35
C GLY A 7 -26.52 17.06 19.34
N TYR A 8 -26.07 17.47 18.15
CA TYR A 8 -25.75 16.53 17.06
C TYR A 8 -24.26 16.14 16.98
N THR A 9 -23.36 16.97 17.51
CA THR A 9 -21.92 16.73 17.47
C THR A 9 -21.42 15.85 18.63
N GLN A 10 -22.11 15.82 19.78
CA GLN A 10 -21.67 15.01 20.93
C GLN A 10 -22.01 13.51 20.82
N ILE A 11 -23.02 13.12 20.04
CA ILE A 11 -23.43 11.70 19.94
C ILE A 11 -22.47 10.88 19.05
N LYS A 12 -21.72 11.52 18.14
CA LYS A 12 -20.75 10.82 17.27
C LYS A 12 -19.35 10.67 17.85
N VAL A 13 -18.98 11.43 18.88
CA VAL A 13 -17.61 11.39 19.45
C VAL A 13 -17.45 10.28 20.50
N ASN A 14 -18.54 9.88 21.18
CA ASN A 14 -18.49 8.89 22.25
C ASN A 14 -18.54 7.41 21.80
N ALA A 15 -18.55 7.12 20.49
CA ALA A 15 -18.62 5.73 19.98
C ALA A 15 -17.29 5.18 19.46
N MET A 16 -16.19 5.94 19.46
CA MET A 16 -14.94 5.52 18.81
C MET A 16 -13.68 5.67 19.68
N ILE A 17 -13.61 5.02 20.86
CA ILE A 17 -12.30 4.59 21.39
C ILE A 17 -12.46 3.28 22.19
N THR A 18 -13.05 2.25 21.58
CA THR A 18 -12.50 0.91 21.80
C THR A 18 -11.37 0.80 20.80
N GLU A 19 -10.14 0.78 21.29
CA GLU A 19 -8.94 0.53 20.49
C GLU A 19 -9.14 -0.83 19.81
N VAL A 20 -9.57 -0.81 18.54
CA VAL A 20 -9.85 -2.04 17.79
C VAL A 20 -8.51 -2.72 17.56
N LYS A 21 -8.26 -3.78 18.32
CA LYS A 21 -7.05 -4.58 18.18
C LYS A 21 -7.05 -5.27 16.83
N ARG A 22 -5.88 -5.33 16.18
CA ARG A 22 -5.67 -6.15 14.98
C ARG A 22 -6.19 -7.57 15.24
N PRO A 23 -6.90 -8.19 14.29
CA PRO A 23 -7.25 -9.59 14.41
C PRO A 23 -5.98 -10.46 14.40
N ILE A 24 -6.07 -11.62 15.04
CA ILE A 24 -4.97 -12.56 15.19
C ILE A 24 -5.37 -13.89 14.56
N ILE A 25 -4.42 -14.51 13.88
CA ILE A 25 -4.52 -15.86 13.33
C ILE A 25 -3.31 -16.69 13.79
N ASP A 26 -3.46 -18.01 13.88
CA ASP A 26 -2.39 -18.94 14.19
C ASP A 26 -1.98 -19.76 12.96
N ASN A 27 -0.99 -20.64 13.10
CA ASN A 27 -0.48 -21.50 12.04
C ASN A 27 -1.21 -22.86 11.95
N LYS A 28 -2.33 -23.05 12.65
CA LYS A 28 -3.02 -24.34 12.62
C LYS A 28 -3.70 -24.56 11.29
N VAL A 29 -3.72 -25.81 10.83
CA VAL A 29 -4.50 -26.21 9.67
C VAL A 29 -5.99 -26.00 9.95
N GLU A 30 -6.71 -25.53 8.94
CA GLU A 30 -8.15 -25.26 9.00
C GLU A 30 -8.84 -25.93 7.82
N HIS A 31 -10.13 -26.20 8.00
CA HIS A 31 -10.97 -26.78 6.95
C HIS A 31 -12.26 -25.98 6.86
N LEU A 32 -12.64 -25.57 5.64
CA LEU A 32 -13.86 -24.82 5.43
C LEU A 32 -15.08 -25.73 5.63
N ASN A 33 -15.91 -25.40 6.61
CA ASN A 33 -17.20 -26.05 6.79
C ASN A 33 -18.24 -25.45 5.83
N ILE A 34 -18.15 -25.84 4.55
CA ILE A 34 -18.98 -25.30 3.47
C ILE A 34 -20.49 -25.43 3.74
N LYS A 35 -20.89 -26.44 4.53
CA LYS A 35 -22.29 -26.71 4.86
C LYS A 35 -22.97 -25.58 5.63
N LEU A 36 -22.20 -24.74 6.32
CA LEU A 36 -22.73 -23.56 7.02
C LEU A 36 -23.24 -22.50 6.04
N TYR A 37 -22.65 -22.41 4.85
CA TYR A 37 -22.92 -21.35 3.87
C TYR A 37 -23.81 -21.84 2.72
N GLN A 38 -23.72 -23.12 2.38
CA GLN A 38 -24.32 -23.69 1.16
C GLN A 38 -25.82 -23.43 0.98
N LYS A 39 -26.59 -23.35 2.08
CA LYS A 39 -28.04 -23.14 2.04
C LYS A 39 -28.43 -21.74 1.55
N ASN A 40 -27.52 -20.78 1.70
CA ASN A 40 -27.76 -19.37 1.44
C ASN A 40 -26.85 -18.82 0.33
N PHE A 41 -26.31 -19.69 -0.53
CA PHE A 41 -25.53 -19.24 -1.68
C PHE A 41 -26.41 -18.59 -2.73
N THR A 42 -25.98 -17.42 -3.18
CA THR A 42 -26.36 -16.88 -4.48
C THR A 42 -25.44 -17.48 -5.53
N ILE A 43 -26.00 -17.91 -6.67
CA ILE A 43 -25.21 -18.48 -7.77
C ILE A 43 -25.05 -17.41 -8.85
N HIS A 44 -23.80 -17.10 -9.18
CA HIS A 44 -23.43 -16.20 -10.25
C HIS A 44 -22.82 -16.99 -11.42
N TYR A 45 -23.16 -16.59 -12.65
CA TYR A 45 -22.64 -17.17 -13.88
C TYR A 45 -21.75 -16.11 -14.55
N PRO A 46 -20.41 -16.21 -14.41
CA PRO A 46 -19.49 -15.18 -14.88
C PRO A 46 -19.44 -15.07 -16.40
N SER A 47 -19.75 -16.15 -17.11
CA SER A 47 -19.89 -16.19 -18.56
C SER A 47 -21.29 -16.62 -18.96
N SER A 48 -21.95 -15.84 -19.83
CA SER A 48 -23.23 -16.24 -20.43
C SER A 48 -23.07 -17.31 -21.52
N SER A 49 -21.86 -17.53 -22.01
CA SER A 49 -21.54 -18.51 -23.05
C SER A 49 -21.10 -19.88 -22.52
N ASP A 50 -20.74 -19.98 -21.23
CA ASP A 50 -20.46 -21.25 -20.56
C ASP A 50 -21.31 -21.40 -19.28
N PRO A 51 -22.50 -22.05 -19.38
CA PRO A 51 -23.38 -22.26 -18.25
C PRO A 51 -22.83 -23.25 -17.20
N SER A 52 -21.66 -23.86 -17.44
CA SER A 52 -21.00 -24.73 -16.47
C SER A 52 -20.16 -23.97 -15.43
N GLU A 53 -19.72 -22.74 -15.74
CA GLU A 53 -19.03 -21.89 -14.77
C GLU A 53 -20.03 -21.29 -13.78
N LYS A 54 -19.94 -21.72 -12.53
CA LYS A 54 -20.80 -21.28 -11.42
C LYS A 54 -19.94 -20.81 -10.27
N VAL A 55 -20.13 -19.57 -9.86
CA VAL A 55 -19.55 -19.01 -8.65
C VAL A 55 -20.64 -18.95 -7.58
N TYR A 56 -20.37 -19.57 -6.44
CA TYR A 56 -21.24 -19.57 -5.28
C TYR A 56 -20.80 -18.46 -4.34
N ILE A 57 -21.73 -17.59 -3.96
CA ILE A 57 -21.44 -16.41 -3.14
C ILE A 57 -22.36 -16.41 -1.93
N TYR A 58 -21.78 -16.36 -0.74
CA TYR A 58 -22.47 -16.09 0.51
C TYR A 58 -21.99 -14.76 1.07
N LYS A 59 -22.92 -13.94 1.55
CA LYS A 59 -22.63 -12.67 2.21
C LYS A 59 -23.45 -12.54 3.48
N GLU A 60 -22.78 -12.27 4.59
CA GLU A 60 -23.37 -11.88 5.87
C GLU A 60 -22.90 -10.47 6.23
N GLU A 61 -23.81 -9.63 6.72
CA GLU A 61 -23.47 -8.30 7.16
C GLU A 61 -24.09 -8.00 8.52
N THR A 62 -23.24 -7.56 9.45
CA THR A 62 -23.60 -7.12 10.81
C THR A 62 -23.12 -5.69 11.03
N PRO A 63 -23.48 -5.03 12.15
CA PRO A 63 -22.90 -3.73 12.49
C PRO A 63 -21.38 -3.74 12.67
N ASP A 64 -20.80 -4.89 13.04
CA ASP A 64 -19.38 -5.00 13.42
C ASP A 64 -18.50 -5.59 12.30
N TYR A 65 -19.08 -6.38 11.40
CA TYR A 65 -18.32 -7.04 10.33
C TYR A 65 -19.19 -7.45 9.14
N THR A 66 -18.50 -7.75 8.04
CA THR A 66 -19.05 -8.41 6.85
C THR A 66 -18.27 -9.70 6.61
N ILE A 67 -18.96 -10.82 6.40
CA ILE A 67 -18.36 -12.08 5.96
C ILE A 67 -18.75 -12.31 4.50
N ILE A 68 -17.78 -12.67 3.68
CA ILE A 68 -17.97 -13.10 2.29
C ILE A 68 -17.32 -14.48 2.16
N VAL A 69 -18.06 -15.45 1.60
CA VAL A 69 -17.51 -16.73 1.18
C VAL A 69 -17.86 -16.90 -0.29
N GLU A 70 -16.85 -17.01 -1.14
CA GLU A 70 -17.04 -17.08 -2.58
C GLU A 70 -16.15 -18.14 -3.22
N GLY A 71 -16.60 -18.73 -4.33
CA GLY A 71 -15.79 -19.65 -5.12
C GLY A 71 -16.60 -20.76 -5.73
N ASP A 72 -15.94 -21.87 -6.04
CA ASP A 72 -16.53 -23.01 -6.71
C ASP A 72 -15.85 -24.33 -6.32
N TYR A 73 -16.50 -25.45 -6.67
CA TYR A 73 -16.03 -26.78 -6.29
C TYR A 73 -14.86 -27.30 -7.15
N THR A 74 -14.43 -26.56 -8.17
CA THR A 74 -13.31 -26.91 -9.07
C THR A 74 -12.03 -26.20 -8.65
N TYR A 75 -12.11 -24.93 -8.27
CA TYR A 75 -10.96 -24.08 -7.91
C TYR A 75 -10.87 -23.75 -6.42
N GLY A 76 -11.89 -24.11 -5.64
CA GLY A 76 -11.95 -23.88 -4.20
C GLY A 76 -12.65 -22.56 -3.84
N PHE A 77 -12.48 -22.15 -2.59
CA PHE A 77 -13.25 -21.05 -2.00
C PHE A 77 -12.35 -20.05 -1.28
N THR A 78 -12.77 -18.80 -1.25
CA THR A 78 -12.24 -17.77 -0.37
C THR A 78 -13.20 -17.53 0.78
N TYR A 79 -12.65 -17.14 1.92
CA TYR A 79 -13.38 -16.60 3.06
C TYR A 79 -12.73 -15.28 3.41
N GLU A 80 -13.53 -14.23 3.48
CA GLU A 80 -13.10 -12.92 3.91
C GLU A 80 -14.02 -12.42 5.02
N LYS A 81 -13.43 -12.01 6.14
CA LYS A 81 -14.13 -11.31 7.22
C LYS A 81 -13.59 -9.90 7.33
N LYS A 82 -14.34 -8.93 6.80
CA LYS A 82 -14.05 -7.50 6.92
C LYS A 82 -14.59 -6.96 8.25
N ILE A 83 -13.73 -6.42 9.09
CA ILE A 83 -14.08 -5.85 10.40
C ILE A 83 -14.36 -4.36 10.20
N LYS A 84 -15.56 -3.89 10.57
CA LYS A 84 -15.99 -2.49 10.46
C LYS A 84 -15.28 -1.65 11.52
N SER A 85 -14.02 -1.32 11.22
CA SER A 85 -13.04 -0.75 12.14
C SER A 85 -12.40 0.53 11.59
N PHE A 86 -13.19 1.35 10.89
CA PHE A 86 -12.74 2.63 10.35
C PHE A 86 -12.05 3.45 11.45
N PRO A 87 -10.86 4.02 11.19
CA PRO A 87 -10.18 4.17 9.89
C PRO A 87 -9.31 2.97 9.45
N TYR A 88 -9.14 1.96 10.30
CA TYR A 88 -8.16 0.88 10.07
C TYR A 88 -8.67 -0.22 9.15
N ASN A 89 -9.98 -0.50 9.14
CA ASN A 89 -10.64 -1.43 8.22
C ASN A 89 -9.91 -2.78 8.07
N TYR A 90 -9.63 -3.44 9.20
CA TYR A 90 -8.96 -4.73 9.20
C TYR A 90 -9.83 -5.83 8.58
N PHE A 91 -9.18 -6.88 8.08
CA PHE A 91 -9.85 -8.09 7.64
C PHE A 91 -9.01 -9.34 7.90
N ILE A 92 -9.69 -10.48 7.92
CA ILE A 92 -9.08 -11.82 7.86
C ILE A 92 -9.42 -12.40 6.51
N PHE A 93 -8.42 -12.87 5.79
CA PHE A 93 -8.61 -13.57 4.52
C PHE A 93 -8.07 -15.00 4.61
N LYS A 94 -8.80 -15.91 3.98
CA LYS A 94 -8.47 -17.32 3.87
C LYS A 94 -8.84 -17.81 2.48
N ARG A 95 -8.00 -18.66 1.90
CA ARG A 95 -8.30 -19.40 0.67
C ARG A 95 -8.22 -20.88 0.95
N PHE A 96 -9.11 -21.64 0.35
CA PHE A 96 -9.23 -23.08 0.53
C PHE A 96 -9.16 -23.76 -0.84
N TYR A 97 -8.55 -24.94 -0.85
CA TYR A 97 -8.58 -25.85 -1.98
C TYR A 97 -10.00 -26.38 -2.25
N PRO A 98 -10.25 -27.04 -3.40
CA PRO A 98 -11.53 -27.69 -3.69
C PRO A 98 -11.95 -28.73 -2.64
N ASN A 99 -10.98 -29.40 -2.03
CA ASN A 99 -11.21 -30.32 -0.92
C ASN A 99 -11.55 -29.62 0.42
N PHE A 100 -11.64 -28.29 0.44
CA PHE A 100 -11.89 -27.41 1.58
C PHE A 100 -10.77 -27.30 2.62
N SER A 101 -9.60 -27.91 2.39
CA SER A 101 -8.42 -27.66 3.21
C SER A 101 -7.87 -26.25 2.97
N ILE A 102 -7.38 -25.61 4.02
CA ILE A 102 -6.78 -24.28 3.92
C ILE A 102 -5.58 -24.31 2.97
N TRP A 103 -5.54 -23.36 2.04
CA TRP A 103 -4.40 -23.11 1.17
C TRP A 103 -3.54 -21.97 1.75
N ASN A 104 -4.14 -20.81 2.01
CA ASN A 104 -3.42 -19.72 2.68
C ASN A 104 -4.34 -18.87 3.55
N LYS A 105 -3.77 -18.24 4.57
CA LYS A 105 -4.48 -17.29 5.43
C LYS A 105 -3.56 -16.15 5.88
N PHE A 106 -4.14 -14.97 5.97
CA PHE A 106 -3.45 -13.77 6.46
C PHE A 106 -4.44 -12.78 7.07
N VAL A 107 -3.89 -11.81 7.79
CA VAL A 107 -4.59 -10.62 8.27
C VAL A 107 -4.11 -9.42 7.46
N GLY A 108 -5.02 -8.52 7.12
CA GLY A 108 -4.68 -7.28 6.44
C GLY A 108 -5.61 -6.13 6.78
N ALA A 109 -5.40 -5.01 6.09
CA ALA A 109 -6.31 -3.87 6.03
C ALA A 109 -6.43 -3.33 4.60
N GLU A 110 -7.56 -2.69 4.33
CA GLU A 110 -7.80 -1.90 3.13
C GLU A 110 -8.05 -0.45 3.54
N PHE A 111 -7.11 0.44 3.24
CA PHE A 111 -7.25 1.86 3.56
C PHE A 111 -7.96 2.59 2.42
N ASN A 112 -9.16 3.14 2.67
CA ASN A 112 -9.98 3.89 1.70
C ASN A 112 -10.13 3.20 0.32
N ASN A 113 -10.39 1.89 0.30
CA ASN A 113 -10.45 1.07 -0.93
C ASN A 113 -9.14 1.00 -1.72
N GLY A 114 -8.00 1.33 -1.07
CA GLY A 114 -6.66 1.17 -1.62
C GLY A 114 -6.17 -0.27 -1.57
N SER A 115 -4.88 -0.46 -1.84
CA SER A 115 -4.27 -1.78 -1.84
C SER A 115 -4.33 -2.45 -0.47
N THR A 116 -4.41 -3.78 -0.51
CA THR A 116 -4.28 -4.62 0.68
C THR A 116 -2.91 -4.44 1.33
N ILE A 117 -2.91 -4.19 2.65
CA ILE A 117 -1.71 -4.18 3.48
C ILE A 117 -1.75 -5.40 4.40
N HIS A 118 -0.79 -6.31 4.29
CA HIS A 118 -0.69 -7.47 5.15
C HIS A 118 0.00 -7.16 6.50
N PHE A 119 -0.44 -7.84 7.56
CA PHE A 119 0.06 -7.68 8.94
C PHE A 119 0.40 -9.01 9.60
N ASN A 120 1.14 -8.94 10.71
CA ASN A 120 1.52 -10.07 11.53
C ASN A 120 2.18 -11.16 10.67
N LYS A 121 1.74 -12.41 10.83
CA LYS A 121 2.21 -13.54 10.04
C LYS A 121 1.12 -14.03 9.09
N GLY A 122 1.51 -14.35 7.86
CA GLY A 122 0.72 -15.13 6.91
C GLY A 122 1.23 -16.56 6.83
N TYR A 123 0.34 -17.48 6.49
CA TYR A 123 0.64 -18.91 6.44
C TYR A 123 0.13 -19.50 5.11
N GLU A 124 0.95 -20.33 4.47
CA GLU A 124 0.59 -21.14 3.30
C GLU A 124 0.74 -22.62 3.66
N PHE A 125 -0.17 -23.44 3.17
CA PHE A 125 -0.27 -24.87 3.39
C PHE A 125 -0.39 -25.59 2.04
N ASP A 126 0.06 -26.83 1.97
CA ASP A 126 -0.30 -27.71 0.85
C ASP A 126 -1.71 -28.30 1.03
N GLU A 127 -2.22 -28.97 -0.01
CA GLU A 127 -3.56 -29.55 -0.03
C GLU A 127 -3.75 -30.68 1.01
N ALA A 128 -2.66 -31.27 1.51
CA ALA A 128 -2.67 -32.25 2.59
C ALA A 128 -2.71 -31.59 3.98
N GLY A 129 -2.66 -30.26 4.06
CA GLY A 129 -2.73 -29.48 5.30
C GLY A 129 -1.38 -29.29 6.01
N LYS A 130 -0.26 -29.58 5.35
CA LYS A 130 1.07 -29.32 5.91
C LYS A 130 1.45 -27.86 5.66
N LEU A 131 1.93 -27.18 6.70
CA LEU A 131 2.47 -25.82 6.58
C LEU A 131 3.71 -25.82 5.67
N THR A 132 3.66 -25.05 4.60
CA THR A 132 4.76 -24.92 3.62
C THR A 132 5.48 -23.60 3.73
N LYS A 133 4.83 -22.55 4.25
CA LYS A 133 5.42 -21.22 4.35
C LYS A 133 4.83 -20.41 5.49
N GLU A 134 5.69 -19.63 6.14
CA GLU A 134 5.34 -18.61 7.11
C GLU A 134 6.02 -17.31 6.70
N ILE A 135 5.26 -16.21 6.61
CA ILE A 135 5.77 -14.90 6.19
C ILE A 135 5.49 -13.90 7.31
N ASN A 136 6.52 -13.23 7.82
CA ASN A 136 6.35 -12.12 8.76
C ASN A 136 6.21 -10.79 8.00
N TYR A 137 5.00 -10.27 7.90
CA TYR A 137 4.72 -9.02 7.18
C TYR A 137 5.08 -7.75 7.95
N ASP A 138 5.35 -7.87 9.25
CA ASP A 138 5.76 -6.76 10.11
C ASP A 138 7.29 -6.65 10.23
N GLU A 139 8.04 -7.59 9.66
CA GLU A 139 9.50 -7.54 9.65
C GLU A 139 10.01 -6.30 8.90
N GLY A 140 10.78 -5.45 9.59
CA GLY A 140 11.29 -4.19 9.05
C GLY A 140 10.23 -3.09 8.89
N TRP A 141 9.09 -3.20 9.58
CA TRP A 141 8.00 -2.21 9.62
C TRP A 141 7.75 -1.74 11.07
N GLY A 142 8.78 -1.19 11.72
CA GLY A 142 8.71 -0.72 13.11
C GLY A 142 7.75 0.46 13.34
N PHE A 143 7.56 1.32 12.34
CA PHE A 143 6.51 2.33 12.33
C PHE A 143 5.23 1.68 11.79
N SER A 144 4.27 1.46 12.69
CA SER A 144 3.08 0.66 12.42
C SER A 144 2.11 1.33 11.46
N TYR A 145 1.26 0.51 10.82
CA TYR A 145 0.17 1.00 9.99
C TYR A 145 -0.77 1.95 10.72
N GLU A 146 -1.10 1.68 11.98
CA GLU A 146 -1.97 2.53 12.80
C GLU A 146 -1.33 3.89 13.04
N GLN A 147 -0.01 3.94 13.26
CA GLN A 147 0.73 5.20 13.37
C GLN A 147 0.73 5.98 12.04
N VAL A 148 0.80 5.29 10.90
CA VAL A 148 0.68 5.94 9.57
C VAL A 148 -0.73 6.48 9.36
N VAL A 149 -1.77 5.70 9.66
CA VAL A 149 -3.16 6.15 9.56
C VAL A 149 -3.39 7.39 10.43
N LYS A 150 -2.91 7.35 11.69
CA LYS A 150 -2.99 8.49 12.60
C LYS A 150 -2.24 9.71 12.07
N PHE A 151 -1.03 9.52 11.53
CA PHE A 151 -0.26 10.60 10.90
C PHE A 151 -1.08 11.30 9.78
N ILE A 152 -1.80 10.54 8.96
CA ILE A 152 -2.63 11.11 7.89
C ILE A 152 -3.86 11.80 8.47
N GLN A 153 -4.53 11.20 9.47
CA GLN A 153 -5.67 11.81 10.16
C GLN A 153 -5.33 13.15 10.81
N ASP A 154 -4.15 13.24 11.43
CA ASP A 154 -3.68 14.46 12.10
C ASP A 154 -3.26 15.54 11.08
N LYS A 155 -2.84 15.13 9.88
CA LYS A 155 -2.32 16.02 8.83
C LYS A 155 -3.40 16.63 7.94
N TYR A 156 -4.48 15.90 7.68
CA TYR A 156 -5.47 16.25 6.67
C TYR A 156 -6.88 16.35 7.26
N ASP A 157 -7.73 17.18 6.65
CA ASP A 157 -9.15 17.22 6.97
C ASP A 157 -9.88 15.92 6.55
N GLU A 158 -11.09 15.71 7.05
CA GLU A 158 -11.85 14.46 6.82
C GLU A 158 -12.07 14.15 5.33
N HIS A 159 -12.27 15.16 4.49
CA HIS A 159 -12.51 14.94 3.06
C HIS A 159 -11.23 14.48 2.37
N THR A 160 -10.13 15.22 2.57
CA THR A 160 -8.82 14.84 2.01
C THR A 160 -8.36 13.49 2.55
N PHE A 161 -8.57 13.19 3.83
CA PHE A 161 -8.21 11.93 4.45
C PHE A 161 -8.81 10.71 3.73
N LYS A 162 -10.09 10.77 3.33
CA LYS A 162 -10.81 9.68 2.64
C LYS A 162 -10.31 9.41 1.23
N GLU A 163 -9.53 10.34 0.68
CA GLU A 163 -9.01 10.29 -0.68
C GLU A 163 -7.53 9.88 -0.73
N MET A 164 -6.93 9.67 0.45
CA MET A 164 -5.56 9.18 0.58
C MET A 164 -5.50 7.65 0.46
N SER A 165 -4.39 7.17 -0.08
CA SER A 165 -4.01 5.76 -0.17
C SER A 165 -2.71 5.52 0.59
N ILE A 166 -2.53 4.29 1.09
CA ILE A 166 -1.32 3.84 1.78
C ILE A 166 -0.86 2.53 1.14
N ILE A 167 0.42 2.42 0.80
CA ILE A 167 1.02 1.16 0.34
C ILE A 167 2.39 0.92 1.00
N LYS A 168 2.76 -0.36 1.17
CA LYS A 168 4.09 -0.79 1.59
C LYS A 168 5.01 -0.86 0.38
N MET A 169 6.13 -0.14 0.41
CA MET A 169 7.12 -0.14 -0.68
C MET A 169 8.52 -0.48 -0.18
N SER A 170 9.35 -0.99 -1.08
CA SER A 170 10.79 -1.13 -0.85
C SER A 170 11.57 -0.71 -2.09
N GLU A 171 12.59 0.12 -1.88
CA GLU A 171 13.47 0.65 -2.93
C GLU A 171 14.92 0.58 -2.40
N ASN A 172 15.81 -0.08 -3.14
CA ASN A 172 17.23 -0.24 -2.78
C ASN A 172 17.45 -0.76 -1.35
N GLY A 173 16.65 -1.73 -0.90
CA GLY A 173 16.73 -2.31 0.44
C GLY A 173 16.12 -1.46 1.56
N ARG A 174 15.70 -0.22 1.28
CA ARG A 174 14.98 0.63 2.25
C ARG A 174 13.48 0.36 2.13
N LYS A 175 12.82 0.12 3.28
CA LYS A 175 11.37 -0.01 3.37
C LYS A 175 10.75 1.33 3.75
N TYR A 176 9.62 1.68 3.14
CA TYR A 176 8.90 2.91 3.46
C TYR A 176 7.40 2.76 3.21
N TRP A 177 6.61 3.50 3.98
CA TRP A 177 5.20 3.72 3.69
C TRP A 177 5.09 4.80 2.62
N PHE A 178 4.37 4.48 1.54
CA PHE A 178 4.03 5.46 0.52
C PHE A 178 2.58 5.87 0.68
N ILE A 179 2.39 7.16 0.89
CA ILE A 179 1.09 7.79 1.10
C ILE A 179 0.87 8.71 -0.08
N TYR A 180 -0.29 8.62 -0.73
CA TYR A 180 -0.58 9.47 -1.86
C TYR A 180 -2.08 9.77 -1.99
N SER A 181 -2.44 10.95 -2.49
CA SER A 181 -3.83 11.25 -2.87
C SER A 181 -4.18 10.63 -4.22
N SER A 182 -5.46 10.31 -4.45
CA SER A 182 -5.91 9.65 -5.68
C SER A 182 -5.50 10.40 -6.96
N GLU A 183 -5.37 9.68 -8.07
CA GLU A 183 -4.92 10.24 -9.36
C GLU A 183 -5.89 11.24 -10.01
N TYR A 184 -7.11 11.36 -9.46
CA TYR A 184 -8.17 12.24 -9.97
C TYR A 184 -8.01 13.70 -9.54
N PHE A 185 -7.09 13.99 -8.61
CA PHE A 185 -6.80 15.36 -8.23
C PHE A 185 -5.91 16.06 -9.25
N LYS A 186 -6.21 17.33 -9.51
CA LYS A 186 -5.30 18.26 -10.22
C LYS A 186 -3.96 18.39 -9.48
N GLN A 187 -3.94 18.09 -8.18
CA GLN A 187 -2.76 18.13 -7.34
C GLN A 187 -2.63 16.82 -6.55
N THR A 188 -1.54 16.10 -6.76
CA THR A 188 -1.22 14.87 -6.01
C THR A 188 -0.25 15.21 -4.89
N ASP A 189 -0.60 14.84 -3.67
CA ASP A 189 0.31 14.90 -2.52
C ASP A 189 0.91 13.50 -2.31
N GLU A 190 2.23 13.40 -2.30
CA GLU A 190 2.97 12.15 -2.13
C GLU A 190 3.94 12.25 -0.96
N ILE A 191 3.86 11.31 -0.01
CA ILE A 191 4.73 11.25 1.15
C ILE A 191 5.34 9.86 1.26
N LYS A 192 6.66 9.82 1.43
CA LYS A 192 7.40 8.62 1.83
C LYS A 192 7.75 8.74 3.32
N LEU A 193 7.24 7.84 4.15
CA LEU A 193 7.65 7.72 5.56
C LEU A 193 8.54 6.50 5.74
N ASP A 194 9.64 6.64 6.47
CA ASP A 194 10.51 5.52 6.81
C ASP A 194 9.72 4.42 7.53
N ALA A 195 9.86 3.17 7.07
CA ALA A 195 9.09 2.06 7.63
C ALA A 195 9.48 1.72 9.07
N GLN A 196 10.67 2.11 9.53
CA GLN A 196 11.16 1.81 10.87
C GLN A 196 10.90 2.95 11.84
N THR A 197 11.16 4.20 11.43
CA THR A 197 11.12 5.37 12.32
C THR A 197 9.87 6.24 12.14
N GLY A 198 9.23 6.19 10.97
CA GLY A 198 8.15 7.10 10.60
C GLY A 198 8.64 8.48 10.14
N GLU A 199 9.95 8.69 9.99
CA GLU A 199 10.51 9.94 9.49
C GLU A 199 10.08 10.21 8.05
N ILE A 200 9.79 11.48 7.73
CA ILE A 200 9.45 11.88 6.36
C ILE A 200 10.72 11.83 5.52
N LEU A 201 10.82 10.87 4.60
CA LEU A 201 11.93 10.73 3.66
C LEU A 201 11.79 11.66 2.46
N SER A 202 10.55 11.90 2.06
CA SER A 202 10.21 12.80 0.96
C SER A 202 8.75 13.21 1.09
N HIS A 203 8.48 14.47 0.81
CA HIS A 203 7.13 14.96 0.60
C HIS A 203 7.10 15.78 -0.70
N ARG A 204 6.32 15.34 -1.68
CA ARG A 204 6.18 15.97 -2.99
C ARG A 204 4.75 16.40 -3.20
N ILE A 205 4.59 17.58 -3.79
CA ILE A 205 3.31 18.05 -4.29
C ILE A 205 3.45 18.18 -5.80
N LEU A 206 2.65 17.41 -6.53
CA LEU A 206 2.64 17.33 -7.99
C LEU A 206 1.40 18.02 -8.52
N LEU A 207 1.52 18.80 -9.60
CA LEU A 207 0.38 19.27 -10.38
C LEU A 207 0.23 18.38 -11.61
N LYS A 208 -0.95 17.77 -11.75
CA LYS A 208 -1.34 17.01 -12.94
C LYS A 208 -2.17 17.94 -13.83
N ASP A 209 -1.56 18.39 -14.91
CA ASP A 209 -2.23 19.12 -15.97
C ASP A 209 -2.46 18.15 -17.15
N PRO A 210 -3.69 18.05 -17.70
CA PRO A 210 -3.98 17.11 -18.78
C PRO A 210 -3.27 17.43 -20.11
N ILE A 211 -2.72 18.64 -20.27
CA ILE A 211 -2.11 19.13 -21.52
C ILE A 211 -0.59 19.29 -21.35
N LEU A 212 -0.10 19.50 -20.13
CA LEU A 212 1.30 19.78 -19.85
C LEU A 212 2.00 18.61 -19.13
N PRO A 213 3.31 18.43 -19.32
CA PRO A 213 4.07 17.43 -18.56
C PRO A 213 3.96 17.71 -17.05
N LEU A 214 3.96 16.64 -16.25
CA LEU A 214 3.90 16.67 -14.78
C LEU A 214 4.81 17.76 -14.20
N ARG A 215 4.24 18.66 -13.40
CA ARG A 215 4.98 19.73 -12.74
C ARG A 215 5.11 19.44 -11.26
N ILE A 216 6.34 19.39 -10.76
CA ILE A 216 6.61 19.31 -9.32
C ILE A 216 6.49 20.72 -8.74
N ILE A 217 5.50 20.95 -7.87
CA ILE A 217 5.26 22.26 -7.25
C ILE A 217 6.18 22.45 -6.04
N LYS A 218 6.34 21.41 -5.23
CA LYS A 218 7.11 21.47 -3.98
C LYS A 218 7.76 20.12 -3.69
N ILE A 219 9.01 20.16 -3.28
CA ILE A 219 9.72 19.01 -2.68
C ILE A 219 10.17 19.47 -1.29
N VAL A 220 9.74 18.76 -0.26
CA VAL A 220 10.30 18.86 1.09
C VAL A 220 11.12 17.59 1.32
N LEU A 221 12.41 17.78 1.53
CA LEU A 221 13.32 16.72 1.97
C LEU A 221 13.60 16.94 3.46
N PRO A 222 13.77 15.86 4.24
CA PRO A 222 14.22 15.98 5.63
C PRO A 222 15.58 16.67 5.68
N ASP A 223 15.78 17.52 6.70
CA ASP A 223 17.01 18.25 6.92
C ASP A 223 18.14 17.27 7.28
N LYS A 224 19.14 17.12 6.41
CA LYS A 224 20.20 16.10 6.50
C LYS A 224 21.31 16.49 7.46
N THR A 225 20.99 16.77 8.72
CA THR A 225 22.02 16.88 9.78
C THR A 225 22.27 15.56 10.53
N ASP A 226 21.63 14.47 10.10
CA ASP A 226 21.74 13.17 10.74
C ASP A 226 23.04 12.43 10.34
N LYS A 227 23.99 12.37 11.28
CA LYS A 227 25.34 11.81 11.13
C LYS A 227 25.38 10.29 10.95
N ASN A 228 24.23 9.61 10.94
CA ASN A 228 24.12 8.17 10.79
C ASN A 228 23.78 7.68 9.37
N TYR A 229 23.65 8.57 8.38
CA TYR A 229 23.49 8.16 6.99
C TYR A 229 24.82 7.71 6.39
N LYS A 230 25.22 6.46 6.63
CA LYS A 230 26.22 5.78 5.79
C LYS A 230 25.56 5.35 4.49
N LYS A 231 25.55 6.26 3.51
CA LYS A 231 25.36 5.90 2.09
C LYS A 231 26.57 5.06 1.70
N ASP A 232 26.37 3.85 1.20
CA ASP A 232 27.43 3.16 0.45
C ASP A 232 27.66 3.96 -0.84
N THR A 233 28.61 4.88 -0.78
CA THR A 233 28.95 5.83 -1.84
C THR A 233 29.97 5.20 -2.78
N THR A 234 29.53 4.23 -3.57
CA THR A 234 30.28 3.76 -4.72
C THR A 234 29.45 3.95 -5.98
N HIS A 235 29.92 4.79 -6.89
CA HIS A 235 29.29 5.06 -8.17
C HIS A 235 30.02 4.24 -9.25
N THR A 236 29.31 3.53 -10.12
CA THR A 236 29.94 2.73 -11.19
C THR A 236 29.60 3.32 -12.56
N PHE A 237 30.61 3.66 -13.36
CA PHE A 237 30.45 4.14 -14.73
C PHE A 237 31.49 3.48 -15.63
N GLN A 238 31.03 2.87 -16.73
CA GLN A 238 31.87 2.09 -17.67
C GLN A 238 32.76 1.04 -16.96
N SER A 239 32.16 0.28 -16.04
CA SER A 239 32.85 -0.79 -15.29
C SER A 239 34.00 -0.31 -14.39
N LYS A 240 34.10 1.00 -14.11
CA LYS A 240 34.97 1.58 -13.10
C LYS A 240 34.14 2.05 -11.90
N THR A 241 34.62 1.74 -10.71
CA THR A 241 33.99 2.15 -9.45
C THR A 241 34.71 3.38 -8.92
N TYR A 242 33.93 4.40 -8.57
CA TYR A 242 34.38 5.70 -8.07
C TYR A 242 33.89 5.87 -6.63
N THR A 243 34.74 6.42 -5.77
CA THR A 243 34.36 6.99 -4.48
C THR A 243 33.53 8.27 -4.68
N GLU A 244 32.84 8.77 -3.65
CA GLU A 244 32.02 10.00 -3.77
C GLU A 244 32.84 11.22 -4.20
N GLU A 245 34.08 11.32 -3.74
CA GLU A 245 35.01 12.42 -4.08
C GLU A 245 35.42 12.33 -5.55
N GLU A 246 35.76 11.13 -6.01
CA GLU A 246 36.10 10.86 -7.41
C GLU A 246 34.90 11.04 -8.33
N TRP A 247 33.69 10.69 -7.87
CA TRP A 247 32.45 10.86 -8.63
C TRP A 247 32.11 12.34 -8.82
N LYS A 248 32.24 13.17 -7.78
CA LYS A 248 32.03 14.63 -7.88
C LYS A 248 33.04 15.28 -8.81
N ALA A 249 34.30 14.89 -8.74
CA ALA A 249 35.33 15.37 -9.66
C ALA A 249 35.02 14.94 -11.11
N PHE A 250 34.56 13.70 -11.31
CA PHE A 250 34.14 13.19 -12.60
C PHE A 250 32.92 13.93 -13.17
N GLU A 251 31.88 14.15 -12.37
CA GLU A 251 30.67 14.90 -12.79
C GLU A 251 31.01 16.33 -13.19
N GLN A 252 31.88 17.00 -12.44
CA GLN A 252 32.37 18.33 -12.75
C GLN A 252 33.14 18.35 -14.08
N GLU A 253 34.04 17.37 -14.30
CA GLU A 253 34.79 17.25 -15.55
C GLU A 253 33.88 16.97 -16.76
N GLN A 254 32.86 16.12 -16.60
CA GLN A 254 31.88 15.86 -17.66
C GLN A 254 31.02 17.09 -17.95
N TRP A 255 30.63 17.84 -16.92
CA TRP A 255 29.87 19.08 -17.06
C TRP A 255 30.67 20.16 -17.77
N GLU A 256 31.95 20.33 -17.45
CA GLU A 256 32.85 21.27 -18.13
C GLU A 256 33.08 20.88 -19.60
N LYS A 257 33.26 19.58 -19.90
CA LYS A 257 33.33 19.07 -21.27
C LYS A 257 32.03 19.33 -22.05
N TYR A 258 30.88 19.19 -21.41
CA TYR A 258 29.58 19.50 -22.00
C TYR A 258 29.45 20.99 -22.31
N GLN A 259 29.79 21.88 -21.36
CA GLN A 259 29.77 23.33 -21.56
C GLN A 259 30.73 23.76 -22.68
N ALA A 260 31.93 23.19 -22.72
CA ALA A 260 32.91 23.47 -23.77
C ALA A 260 32.44 23.02 -25.16
N LYS A 261 31.70 21.89 -25.25
CA LYS A 261 31.07 21.45 -26.51
C LYS A 261 29.85 22.29 -26.89
N ARG A 262 29.06 22.73 -25.91
CA ARG A 262 27.88 23.59 -26.12
C ARG A 262 28.27 24.99 -26.60
N ASN A 263 29.36 25.55 -26.08
CA ASN A 263 29.91 26.83 -26.53
C ASN A 263 30.48 26.82 -27.96
N LYS A 264 30.65 25.62 -28.58
CA LYS A 264 31.13 25.47 -29.96
C LYS A 264 30.02 25.13 -30.98
N LYS A 265 28.79 24.84 -30.55
CA LYS A 265 27.66 24.58 -31.46
C LYS A 265 26.74 25.79 -31.53
N GLY A 266 26.88 26.55 -32.60
CA GLY A 266 25.98 27.66 -32.94
C GLY A 266 24.54 27.17 -33.15
N PHE A 267 23.61 27.94 -32.57
CA PHE A 267 22.17 28.20 -32.80
C PHE A 267 21.24 27.27 -33.64
N TRP A 268 21.64 26.14 -34.24
CA TRP A 268 20.77 25.33 -35.12
C TRP A 268 20.85 23.79 -35.00
N ASP A 269 21.35 23.23 -33.90
CA ASP A 269 21.31 21.77 -33.68
C ASP A 269 20.60 21.41 -32.35
N ILE A 270 19.28 21.54 -32.30
CA ILE A 270 18.49 20.73 -31.35
C ILE A 270 18.09 19.47 -32.11
N ASN A 271 18.87 18.41 -31.91
CA ASN A 271 18.34 17.06 -32.05
C ASN A 271 18.56 16.29 -30.76
N LEU A 272 17.41 16.09 -30.13
CA LEU A 272 17.06 15.14 -29.10
C LEU A 272 17.75 13.78 -29.35
N VAL A 273 18.64 13.36 -28.44
CA VAL A 273 18.86 11.94 -28.17
C VAL A 273 19.06 11.80 -26.66
N LEU A 274 17.94 11.69 -25.95
CA LEU A 274 17.88 11.06 -24.63
C LEU A 274 17.51 9.60 -24.89
N ALA A 275 18.53 8.76 -25.06
CA ALA A 275 18.47 7.32 -24.86
C ALA A 275 19.35 7.05 -23.62
N VAL A 276 18.74 6.67 -22.49
CA VAL A 276 18.64 5.27 -21.97
C VAL A 276 20.05 4.74 -21.66
N VAL A 277 20.43 4.41 -20.43
CA VAL A 277 19.94 3.40 -19.48
C VAL A 277 20.26 3.84 -18.04
#